data_AF-A0A2T3AGC8-F1
#
_entry.id   AF-A0A2T3AGC8-F1
#
_cell.length_a   1.000
_cell.length_b   1.000
_cell.length_c   1.000
_cell.angle_alpha   90.00
_cell.angle_beta   90.00
_cell.angle_gamma   90.00
#
_symmetry.space_group_name_H-M   'P 1'
#
loop_
_entity.id
_entity.type
_entity.pdbx_description
1 polymer ?
#
loop_
_entity_poly.entity_id
_entity_poly.type
_entity_poly.pdbx_seq_one_letter_code
_entity_poly.pdbx_strand_id
1 'polypeptide(L)'
;MLGHTFLLSLVAASLMPSGGLAQYDLPRKEPRCDDSVWPGIGEYLREQFTDDHGGCTQLAAQAVRLPFHDCFPDGGCDGSILLTDECTSRAENQQMVPLCRMLYGIHHDSHIGAADLINFAASIANKACPYGPFIPFYVGRRDRQYAAPLNQLPSATTSAKDMLNIFARKGFSPEDLVALTDEMDSPKYYTEVLLGSAPAILPSDKHLALDPATTNIWQLYARSQYAWDQAYINGMLKLILKGNKVHEMLDCSHLVHETFEYDDQYSGPNSYHNPQAWEKCEEAAVVAVAGLLYGRQ
;
A
#
# COMPACT_ATOMS: atom_id res chain seq x y z
N MET A 1 -16.64 71.46 14.83
CA MET A 1 -17.28 70.33 14.12
C MET A 1 -16.56 70.08 12.80
N LEU A 2 -16.04 68.86 12.60
CA LEU A 2 -15.71 68.15 11.34
C LEU A 2 -14.70 68.87 10.40
N GLY A 3 -13.41 68.54 10.28
CA GLY A 3 -12.68 67.28 10.44
C GLY A 3 -12.61 66.57 9.10
N HIS A 4 -11.46 66.55 8.41
CA HIS A 4 -11.03 65.57 7.37
C HIS A 4 -9.52 65.79 7.05
N THR A 5 -8.65 65.05 7.72
CA THR A 5 -7.23 64.90 7.38
C THR A 5 -7.05 63.61 6.58
N PHE A 6 -6.62 63.72 5.32
CA PHE A 6 -6.18 62.60 4.49
C PHE A 6 -4.88 62.01 5.07
N LEU A 7 -4.95 60.79 5.59
CA LEU A 7 -3.77 59.98 5.89
C LEU A 7 -3.41 59.16 4.64
N LEU A 8 -2.29 59.52 4.01
CA LEU A 8 -1.58 58.67 3.06
C LEU A 8 -1.02 57.47 3.83
N SER A 9 -1.70 56.31 3.77
CA SER A 9 -1.12 55.04 4.20
C SER A 9 -0.05 54.61 3.20
N LEU A 10 1.22 54.71 3.60
CA LEU A 10 2.28 53.94 2.96
C LEU A 10 1.97 52.46 3.14
N VAL A 11 1.57 51.78 2.05
CA VAL A 11 1.66 50.32 1.97
C VAL A 11 3.13 49.98 1.84
N ALA A 12 3.76 49.59 2.95
CA ALA A 12 5.04 48.92 2.89
C ALA A 12 4.81 47.58 2.19
N ALA A 13 5.20 47.48 0.93
CA ALA A 13 5.36 46.20 0.25
C ALA A 13 6.47 45.44 0.99
N SER A 14 6.09 44.56 1.90
CA SER A 14 6.98 43.58 2.50
C SER A 14 7.49 42.68 1.38
N LEU A 15 8.75 42.88 1.01
CA LEU A 15 9.53 41.95 0.22
C LEU A 15 9.54 40.61 0.97
N MET A 16 8.69 39.68 0.54
CA MET A 16 8.78 38.28 0.92
C MET A 16 10.15 37.78 0.43
N PRO A 17 11.01 37.24 1.31
CA PRO A 17 12.20 36.56 0.85
C PRO A 17 11.74 35.37 0.02
N SER A 18 12.21 35.27 -1.22
CA SER A 18 12.15 34.07 -2.04
C SER A 18 13.08 33.01 -1.43
N GLY A 19 12.68 32.49 -0.27
CA GLY A 19 13.26 31.32 0.36
C GLY A 19 12.53 30.09 -0.16
N GLY A 20 13.28 29.15 -0.76
CA GLY A 20 12.76 27.81 -1.03
C GLY A 20 12.19 27.19 0.24
N LEU A 21 11.18 26.35 0.07
CA LEU A 21 10.56 25.59 1.16
C LEU A 21 11.65 24.89 1.98
N ALA A 22 11.95 25.44 3.16
CA ALA A 22 12.73 24.73 4.15
C ALA A 22 11.86 23.54 4.56
N GLN A 23 12.24 22.37 4.06
CA GLN A 23 11.68 21.08 4.40
C GLN A 23 11.92 20.85 5.89
N TYR A 24 10.92 21.16 6.71
CA TYR A 24 10.99 20.96 8.15
C TYR A 24 10.98 19.45 8.40
N ASP A 25 12.10 18.93 8.88
CA ASP A 25 12.20 17.60 9.48
C ASP A 25 11.22 17.60 10.67
N LEU A 26 10.02 17.05 10.48
CA LEU A 26 9.03 16.97 11.54
C LEU A 26 9.66 16.17 12.70
N PRO A 27 9.53 16.63 13.96
CA PRO A 27 10.09 15.90 15.10
C PRO A 27 9.43 14.53 15.16
N ARG A 28 10.21 13.48 14.89
CA ARG A 28 9.76 12.09 14.89
C ARG A 28 9.97 11.48 16.27
N LYS A 29 9.00 10.69 16.75
CA LYS A 29 9.17 9.86 17.94
C LYS A 29 10.14 8.71 17.69
N GLU A 30 10.88 8.32 18.73
CA GLU A 30 11.66 7.08 18.70
C GLU A 30 10.75 5.88 18.40
N PRO A 31 11.13 4.97 17.49
CA PRO A 31 10.27 3.87 17.09
C PRO A 31 10.07 2.87 18.23
N ARG A 32 8.83 2.63 18.63
CA ARG A 32 8.46 1.66 19.68
C ARG A 32 7.13 0.99 19.37
N CYS A 33 6.99 -0.29 19.73
CA CYS A 33 5.71 -1.00 19.60
C CYS A 33 4.69 -0.57 20.66
N ASP A 34 5.15 -0.16 21.85
CA ASP A 34 4.30 0.19 23.00
C ASP A 34 3.88 1.68 23.01
N ASP A 35 4.11 2.42 21.92
CA ASP A 35 3.60 3.79 21.82
C ASP A 35 2.07 3.76 21.78
N SER A 36 1.44 4.51 22.70
CA SER A 36 -0.01 4.45 22.93
C SER A 36 -0.87 4.90 21.75
N VAL A 37 -0.26 5.45 20.70
CA VAL A 37 -0.95 5.86 19.48
C VAL A 37 -1.31 4.68 18.57
N TRP A 38 -0.57 3.57 18.63
CA TRP A 38 -0.75 2.46 17.68
C TRP A 38 -2.13 1.81 17.75
N PRO A 39 -2.71 1.50 18.94
CA PRO A 39 -4.04 0.92 19.00
C PRO A 39 -5.11 1.80 18.35
N GLY A 40 -5.07 3.11 18.63
CA GLY A 40 -6.02 4.07 18.04
C GLY A 40 -5.85 4.25 16.53
N ILE A 41 -4.60 4.24 16.03
CA ILE A 41 -4.33 4.24 14.58
C ILE A 41 -4.85 2.94 13.95
N GLY A 42 -4.62 1.79 14.57
CA GLY A 42 -5.08 0.49 14.07
C GLY A 42 -6.59 0.44 13.95
N GLU A 43 -7.30 0.82 15.00
CA GLU A 43 -8.77 0.88 15.02
C GLU A 43 -9.30 1.84 13.93
N TYR A 44 -8.74 3.05 13.85
CA TYR A 44 -9.13 4.01 12.83
C TYR A 44 -8.92 3.45 11.41
N LEU A 45 -7.75 2.86 11.13
CA LEU A 45 -7.45 2.28 9.82
C LEU A 45 -8.40 1.13 9.49
N ARG A 46 -8.68 0.23 10.44
CA ARG A 46 -9.64 -0.86 10.28
C ARG A 46 -11.02 -0.32 9.87
N GLU A 47 -11.52 0.70 10.57
CA GLU A 47 -12.80 1.34 10.24
C GLU A 47 -12.79 1.97 8.84
N GLN A 48 -11.67 2.56 8.41
CA GLN A 48 -11.56 3.12 7.05
C GLN A 48 -11.42 2.05 5.96
N PHE A 49 -10.98 0.85 6.30
CA PHE A 49 -10.65 -0.22 5.35
C PHE A 49 -11.75 -1.26 5.17
N THR A 50 -12.71 -1.35 6.09
CA THR A 50 -13.86 -2.25 6.00
C THR A 50 -15.12 -1.50 5.57
N ASP A 51 -15.86 -2.05 4.61
CA ASP A 51 -17.17 -1.51 4.20
C ASP A 51 -18.33 -2.06 5.06
N ASP A 52 -19.53 -1.52 4.85
CA ASP A 52 -20.75 -1.91 5.60
C ASP A 52 -21.17 -3.39 5.40
N HIS A 53 -20.56 -4.09 4.44
CA HIS A 53 -20.82 -5.49 4.11
C HIS A 53 -19.68 -6.43 4.55
N GLY A 54 -18.65 -5.92 5.23
CA GLY A 54 -17.47 -6.69 5.63
C GLY A 54 -16.48 -6.93 4.48
N GLY A 55 -16.63 -6.20 3.37
CA GLY A 55 -15.68 -6.14 2.26
C GLY A 55 -14.62 -5.04 2.45
N CYS A 56 -13.81 -4.83 1.41
CA CYS A 56 -12.72 -3.86 1.41
C CYS A 56 -13.13 -2.53 0.78
N THR A 57 -12.78 -1.43 1.42
CA THR A 57 -12.91 -0.11 0.79
C THR A 57 -11.80 0.15 -0.24
N GLN A 58 -11.97 1.18 -1.06
CA GLN A 58 -10.91 1.65 -1.96
C GLN A 58 -9.64 2.09 -1.21
N LEU A 59 -9.78 2.58 0.03
CA LEU A 59 -8.63 2.96 0.86
C LEU A 59 -7.82 1.73 1.29
N ALA A 60 -8.47 0.61 1.56
CA ALA A 60 -7.79 -0.66 1.84
C ALA A 60 -6.97 -1.12 0.64
N ALA A 61 -7.56 -1.09 -0.56
CA ALA A 61 -6.85 -1.43 -1.80
C ALA A 61 -5.65 -0.49 -2.06
N GLN A 62 -5.81 0.81 -1.82
CA GLN A 62 -4.69 1.76 -1.89
C GLN A 62 -3.60 1.43 -0.86
N ALA A 63 -3.97 0.97 0.34
CA ALA A 63 -3.04 0.70 1.43
C ALA A 63 -2.23 -0.57 1.21
N VAL A 64 -2.83 -1.60 0.61
CA VAL A 64 -2.09 -2.77 0.13
C VAL A 64 -1.11 -2.41 -0.98
N ARG A 65 -1.50 -1.49 -1.87
CA ARG A 65 -0.66 -1.04 -2.99
C ARG A 65 0.51 -0.15 -2.56
N LEU A 66 0.33 0.67 -1.54
CA LEU A 66 1.27 1.75 -1.20
C LEU A 66 2.70 1.27 -0.89
N PRO A 67 2.95 0.14 -0.17
CA PRO A 67 4.30 -0.39 0.02
C PRO A 67 5.02 -0.72 -1.28
N PHE A 68 4.33 -1.17 -2.34
CA PHE A 68 5.00 -1.39 -3.61
C PHE A 68 5.55 -0.09 -4.18
N HIS A 69 4.79 0.99 -4.07
CA HIS A 69 5.18 2.29 -4.59
C HIS A 69 6.21 3.02 -3.73
N ASP A 70 6.26 2.78 -2.43
CA ASP A 70 7.29 3.31 -1.52
C ASP A 70 8.58 2.47 -1.57
N CYS A 71 8.44 1.14 -1.42
CA CYS A 71 9.56 0.25 -1.15
C CYS A 71 10.24 -0.32 -2.40
N PHE A 72 9.52 -0.52 -3.50
CA PHE A 72 10.08 -1.13 -4.69
C PHE A 72 11.14 -0.24 -5.37
N PRO A 73 10.97 1.10 -5.46
CA PRO A 73 12.02 1.99 -5.95
C PRO A 73 13.34 1.88 -5.17
N ASP A 74 14.41 2.43 -5.76
CA ASP A 74 15.69 2.49 -5.06
C ASP A 74 15.60 3.50 -3.92
N GLY A 75 15.95 3.07 -2.70
CA GLY A 75 15.62 3.77 -1.45
C GLY A 75 15.08 2.80 -0.41
N GLY A 76 14.22 1.88 -0.86
CA GLY A 76 13.52 0.94 0.01
C GLY A 76 12.37 1.61 0.75
N CYS A 77 11.81 0.94 1.76
CA CYS A 77 10.71 1.48 2.54
C CYS A 77 11.22 2.62 3.43
N ASP A 78 11.07 3.85 2.96
CA ASP A 78 11.59 5.06 3.60
C ASP A 78 10.58 6.20 3.68
N GLY A 79 9.31 5.95 3.31
CA GLY A 79 8.22 6.90 3.46
C GLY A 79 8.30 8.11 2.53
N SER A 80 9.28 8.15 1.63
CA SER A 80 9.49 9.26 0.69
C SER A 80 8.24 9.56 -0.13
N ILE A 81 7.41 8.53 -0.42
CA ILE A 81 6.16 8.69 -1.16
C ILE A 81 5.17 9.65 -0.46
N LEU A 82 5.12 9.62 0.88
CA LEU A 82 4.28 10.50 1.69
C LEU A 82 4.98 11.84 1.99
N LEU A 83 6.31 11.84 2.05
CA LEU A 83 7.09 12.98 2.53
C LEU A 83 7.53 13.95 1.41
N THR A 84 7.41 13.57 0.14
CA THR A 84 7.97 14.35 -0.98
C THR A 84 7.01 14.57 -2.16
N ASP A 85 5.72 14.70 -1.86
CA ASP A 85 4.63 14.96 -2.82
C ASP A 85 4.53 13.93 -3.97
N GLU A 86 5.13 12.75 -3.85
CA GLU A 86 5.15 11.77 -4.94
C GLU A 86 3.75 11.28 -5.30
N CYS A 87 2.82 11.20 -4.34
CA CYS A 87 1.44 10.80 -4.63
C CYS A 87 0.71 11.77 -5.56
N THR A 88 1.00 13.07 -5.49
CA THR A 88 0.31 14.10 -6.28
C THR A 88 1.11 14.48 -7.53
N SER A 89 2.44 14.43 -7.47
CA SER A 89 3.34 14.85 -8.54
C SER A 89 3.63 13.77 -9.59
N ARG A 90 3.38 12.48 -9.28
CA ARG A 90 3.68 11.36 -10.18
C ARG A 90 2.43 10.63 -10.63
N ALA A 91 2.26 10.49 -11.94
CA ALA A 91 1.07 9.90 -12.54
C ALA A 91 0.81 8.46 -12.06
N GLU A 92 1.87 7.68 -11.84
CA GLU A 92 1.81 6.31 -11.34
C GLU A 92 1.28 6.18 -9.90
N ASN A 93 1.23 7.28 -9.13
CA ASN A 93 0.80 7.30 -7.73
C ASN A 93 -0.56 7.99 -7.50
N GLN A 94 -1.12 8.66 -8.51
CA GLN A 94 -2.28 9.57 -8.34
C GLN A 94 -3.53 8.90 -7.78
N GLN A 95 -3.74 7.62 -8.06
CA GLN A 95 -4.86 6.85 -7.51
C GLN A 95 -4.79 6.60 -6.00
N MET A 96 -3.63 6.83 -5.37
CA MET A 96 -3.45 6.67 -3.92
C MET A 96 -3.51 7.99 -3.16
N VAL A 97 -3.77 9.12 -3.84
CA VAL A 97 -3.83 10.45 -3.22
C VAL A 97 -4.78 10.51 -2.01
N PRO A 98 -6.00 9.93 -2.02
CA PRO A 98 -6.87 9.92 -0.85
C PRO A 98 -6.20 9.28 0.37
N LEU A 99 -5.64 8.08 0.22
CA LEU A 99 -4.89 7.42 1.29
C LEU A 99 -3.65 8.21 1.70
N CYS A 100 -2.85 8.71 0.76
CA CYS A 100 -1.63 9.45 1.09
C CYS A 100 -1.93 10.68 1.95
N ARG A 101 -3.03 11.41 1.64
CA ARG A 101 -3.48 12.54 2.46
C ARG A 101 -3.90 12.12 3.87
N MET A 102 -4.63 11.01 3.98
CA MET A 102 -5.04 10.45 5.27
C MET A 102 -3.82 10.06 6.11
N LEU A 103 -2.89 9.28 5.55
CA LEU A 103 -1.68 8.84 6.26
C LEU A 103 -0.75 10.00 6.59
N TYR A 104 -0.63 11.01 5.72
CA TYR A 104 0.11 12.22 6.04
C TYR A 104 -0.48 12.97 7.24
N GLY A 105 -1.82 13.06 7.34
CA GLY A 105 -2.49 13.63 8.52
C GLY A 105 -2.18 12.87 9.81
N ILE A 106 -2.28 11.53 9.78
CA ILE A 106 -1.92 10.68 10.92
C ILE A 106 -0.43 10.86 11.29
N HIS A 107 0.47 10.86 10.31
CA HIS A 107 1.90 11.10 10.52
C HIS A 107 2.16 12.46 11.19
N HIS A 108 1.55 13.51 10.66
CA HIS A 108 1.67 14.88 11.16
C HIS A 108 1.22 15.00 12.62
N ASP A 109 0.08 14.39 12.97
CA ASP A 109 -0.53 14.53 14.31
C ASP A 109 0.08 13.59 15.36
N SER A 110 0.51 12.39 14.95
CA SER A 110 1.05 11.37 15.85
C SER A 110 2.58 11.40 16.01
N HIS A 111 3.27 12.02 15.05
CA HIS A 111 4.74 12.01 14.93
C HIS A 111 5.37 10.61 14.77
N ILE A 112 4.58 9.62 14.37
CA ILE A 112 5.06 8.28 13.98
C ILE A 112 5.72 8.36 12.61
N GLY A 113 6.79 7.61 12.39
CA GLY A 113 7.50 7.61 11.12
C GLY A 113 6.60 7.27 9.93
N ALA A 114 6.72 8.02 8.84
CA ALA A 114 5.87 7.84 7.65
C ALA A 114 6.06 6.44 7.03
N ALA A 115 7.30 5.95 6.95
CA ALA A 115 7.60 4.63 6.44
C ALA A 115 6.96 3.50 7.28
N ASP A 116 6.99 3.64 8.61
CA ASP A 116 6.36 2.67 9.51
C ASP A 116 4.83 2.73 9.39
N LEU A 117 4.25 3.93 9.27
CA LEU A 117 2.82 4.12 9.10
C LEU A 117 2.28 3.51 7.78
N ILE A 118 3.00 3.67 6.67
CA ILE A 118 2.64 3.05 5.37
C ILE A 118 2.53 1.52 5.51
N ASN A 119 3.53 0.91 6.15
CA ASN A 119 3.59 -0.53 6.29
C ASN A 119 2.59 -1.04 7.34
N PHE A 120 2.30 -0.27 8.38
CA PHE A 120 1.22 -0.58 9.31
C PHE A 120 -0.14 -0.56 8.60
N ALA A 121 -0.42 0.48 7.82
CA ALA A 121 -1.64 0.58 7.02
C ALA A 121 -1.80 -0.59 6.06
N ALA A 122 -0.72 -1.02 5.40
CA ALA A 122 -0.76 -2.22 4.56
C ALA A 122 -1.08 -3.49 5.36
N SER A 123 -0.47 -3.70 6.52
CA SER A 123 -0.78 -4.86 7.37
C SER A 123 -2.23 -4.87 7.87
N ILE A 124 -2.75 -3.71 8.30
CA ILE A 124 -4.16 -3.58 8.70
C ILE A 124 -5.08 -3.83 7.50
N ALA A 125 -4.80 -3.24 6.33
CA ALA A 125 -5.62 -3.45 5.13
C ALA A 125 -5.65 -4.92 4.69
N ASN A 126 -4.50 -5.60 4.67
CA ASN A 126 -4.42 -7.03 4.38
C ASN A 126 -5.29 -7.84 5.34
N LYS A 127 -5.27 -7.55 6.64
CA LYS A 127 -6.06 -8.29 7.61
C LYS A 127 -7.55 -7.91 7.63
N ALA A 128 -7.90 -6.66 7.29
CA ALA A 128 -9.27 -6.17 7.24
C ALA A 128 -10.08 -6.76 6.07
N CYS A 129 -9.37 -7.12 5.01
CA CYS A 129 -9.97 -7.61 3.79
C CYS A 129 -10.27 -9.11 3.83
N PRO A 130 -11.41 -9.56 3.29
CA PRO A 130 -11.70 -10.98 3.13
C PRO A 130 -10.56 -11.71 2.43
N TYR A 131 -10.19 -12.86 2.97
CA TYR A 131 -9.10 -13.72 2.45
C TYR A 131 -7.69 -13.08 2.43
N GLY A 132 -7.55 -11.84 2.88
CA GLY A 132 -6.25 -11.20 2.96
C GLY A 132 -5.39 -11.86 4.05
N PRO A 133 -4.13 -12.22 3.72
CA PRO A 133 -3.28 -12.93 4.65
C PRO A 133 -2.73 -11.99 5.72
N PHE A 134 -2.33 -12.57 6.86
CA PHE A 134 -1.63 -11.82 7.88
C PHE A 134 -0.23 -11.40 7.39
N ILE A 135 0.02 -10.09 7.34
CA ILE A 135 1.33 -9.52 7.01
C ILE A 135 1.97 -8.98 8.30
N PRO A 136 3.12 -9.55 8.73
CA PRO A 136 3.83 -9.08 9.92
C PRO A 136 4.18 -7.59 9.85
N PHE A 137 4.15 -6.93 11.00
CA PHE A 137 4.43 -5.50 11.11
C PHE A 137 5.69 -5.27 11.92
N TYR A 138 6.65 -4.57 11.31
CA TYR A 138 7.90 -4.18 11.96
C TYR A 138 7.98 -2.66 12.04
N VAL A 139 8.61 -2.14 13.10
CA VAL A 139 8.83 -0.71 13.34
C VAL A 139 10.33 -0.42 13.41
N GLY A 140 10.74 0.77 12.97
CA GLY A 140 12.14 1.19 12.99
C GLY A 140 12.69 1.64 11.63
N ARG A 141 11.83 1.81 10.62
CA ARG A 141 12.27 2.31 9.31
C ARG A 141 12.73 3.75 9.43
N ARG A 142 13.79 4.12 8.70
CA ARG A 142 14.26 5.51 8.66
C ARG A 142 13.53 6.28 7.56
N ASP A 143 12.84 7.35 7.95
CA ASP A 143 12.19 8.23 6.98
C ASP A 143 13.21 8.99 6.12
N ARG A 144 12.88 9.22 4.86
CA ARG A 144 13.66 10.05 3.95
C ARG A 144 12.84 11.18 3.36
N GLN A 145 13.49 12.34 3.37
CA GLN A 145 13.00 13.61 2.85
C GLN A 145 13.38 13.82 1.37
N TYR A 146 13.80 12.76 0.67
CA TYR A 146 14.18 12.83 -0.73
C TYR A 146 13.34 11.86 -1.53
N ALA A 147 12.76 12.35 -2.61
CA ALA A 147 11.89 11.56 -3.46
C ALA A 147 12.65 10.38 -4.09
N ALA A 148 11.98 9.24 -4.24
CA ALA A 148 12.57 8.09 -4.91
C ALA A 148 12.99 8.42 -6.35
N PRO A 149 13.98 7.75 -6.95
CA PRO A 149 14.32 7.97 -8.36
C PRO A 149 13.14 7.67 -9.29
N LEU A 150 12.96 8.50 -10.32
CA LEU A 150 11.91 8.32 -11.33
C LEU A 150 12.10 7.03 -12.14
N ASN A 151 11.01 6.53 -12.73
CA ASN A 151 11.00 5.38 -13.66
C ASN A 151 11.53 4.06 -13.06
N GLN A 152 11.30 3.84 -11.76
CA GLN A 152 11.71 2.63 -11.04
C GLN A 152 10.59 1.60 -10.85
N LEU A 153 9.37 1.94 -11.27
CA LEU A 153 8.20 1.05 -11.23
C LEU A 153 7.88 0.53 -12.64
N PRO A 154 7.47 -0.76 -12.77
CA PRO A 154 7.01 -1.28 -14.06
C PRO A 154 5.72 -0.61 -14.54
N SER A 155 5.51 -0.57 -15.86
CA SER A 155 4.29 -0.07 -16.52
C SER A 155 3.27 -1.19 -16.84
N ALA A 156 2.04 -0.82 -17.21
CA ALA A 156 0.89 -1.72 -17.37
C ALA A 156 1.05 -2.65 -18.54
N THR A 157 1.99 -2.26 -19.39
CA THR A 157 2.28 -2.83 -20.68
C THR A 157 3.65 -3.49 -20.66
N THR A 158 4.33 -3.50 -19.51
CA THR A 158 5.61 -4.20 -19.34
C THR A 158 5.44 -5.65 -19.76
N SER A 159 6.39 -6.15 -20.53
CA SER A 159 6.39 -7.55 -20.94
C SER A 159 6.69 -8.45 -19.73
N ALA A 160 6.20 -9.70 -19.75
CA ALA A 160 6.50 -10.66 -18.69
C ALA A 160 8.03 -10.84 -18.50
N LYS A 161 8.78 -10.93 -19.60
CA LYS A 161 10.25 -10.99 -19.58
C LYS A 161 10.88 -9.80 -18.86
N ASP A 162 10.41 -8.58 -19.13
CA ASP A 162 10.96 -7.39 -18.50
C ASP A 162 10.55 -7.30 -17.03
N MET A 163 9.32 -7.67 -16.67
CA MET A 163 8.88 -7.78 -15.27
C MET A 163 9.74 -8.77 -14.48
N LEU A 164 9.97 -9.97 -15.03
CA LEU A 164 10.86 -10.98 -14.44
C LEU A 164 12.26 -10.40 -14.21
N ASN A 165 12.82 -9.69 -15.20
CA ASN A 165 14.14 -9.08 -15.06
C ASN A 165 14.15 -7.94 -14.01
N ILE A 166 13.11 -7.11 -13.96
CA ILE A 166 12.99 -6.00 -13.00
C ILE A 166 12.90 -6.53 -11.57
N PHE A 167 12.05 -7.53 -11.33
CA PHE A 167 11.85 -8.15 -10.02
C PHE A 167 13.09 -8.93 -9.58
N ALA A 168 13.70 -9.72 -10.47
CA ALA A 168 14.91 -10.47 -10.17
C ALA A 168 16.07 -9.55 -9.73
N ARG A 169 16.25 -8.38 -10.38
CA ARG A 169 17.26 -7.39 -9.96
C ARG A 169 17.03 -6.85 -8.55
N LYS A 170 15.80 -6.89 -8.06
CA LYS A 170 15.43 -6.44 -6.71
C LYS A 170 15.30 -7.59 -5.70
N GLY A 171 15.62 -8.82 -6.09
CA GLY A 171 15.67 -9.99 -5.23
C GLY A 171 14.36 -10.78 -5.13
N PHE A 172 13.43 -10.54 -6.04
CA PHE A 172 12.13 -11.23 -6.08
C PHE A 172 12.16 -12.38 -7.11
N SER A 173 11.58 -13.51 -6.75
CA SER A 173 11.40 -14.67 -7.63
C SER A 173 10.19 -14.49 -8.55
N PRO A 174 10.02 -15.35 -9.57
CA PRO A 174 8.79 -15.39 -10.37
C PRO A 174 7.53 -15.61 -9.51
N GLU A 175 7.61 -16.42 -8.46
CA GLU A 175 6.53 -16.65 -7.49
C GLU A 175 6.19 -15.36 -6.74
N ASP A 176 7.19 -14.64 -6.23
CA ASP A 176 6.94 -13.35 -5.57
C ASP A 176 6.32 -12.34 -6.55
N LEU A 177 6.85 -12.25 -7.78
CA LEU A 177 6.34 -11.35 -8.81
C LEU A 177 4.87 -11.62 -9.10
N VAL A 178 4.54 -12.86 -9.41
CA VAL A 178 3.16 -13.24 -9.74
C VAL A 178 2.27 -13.02 -8.52
N ALA A 179 2.70 -13.42 -7.32
CA ALA A 179 1.91 -13.21 -6.11
C ALA A 179 1.69 -11.72 -5.80
N LEU A 180 2.62 -10.83 -6.11
CA LEU A 180 2.53 -9.38 -5.87
C LEU A 180 1.81 -8.60 -6.98
N THR A 181 1.30 -9.25 -8.04
CA THR A 181 0.41 -8.58 -9.01
C THR A 181 -1.03 -8.45 -8.51
N ASP A 182 -1.24 -8.63 -7.22
CA ASP A 182 -2.50 -9.08 -6.65
C ASP A 182 -3.58 -8.02 -6.52
N GLU A 183 -4.80 -8.52 -6.70
CA GLU A 183 -6.09 -8.04 -6.21
C GLU A 183 -6.54 -9.02 -5.11
N MET A 184 -6.89 -8.50 -3.92
CA MET A 184 -7.04 -9.22 -2.64
C MET A 184 -8.07 -10.38 -2.60
N ASP A 185 -8.63 -10.79 -3.74
CA ASP A 185 -9.49 -11.95 -3.97
C ASP A 185 -8.78 -12.98 -4.90
N SER A 186 -7.70 -13.58 -4.39
CA SER A 186 -6.66 -14.19 -5.23
C SER A 186 -7.12 -15.33 -6.16
N PRO A 187 -7.89 -16.36 -5.77
CA PRO A 187 -8.21 -17.44 -6.71
C PRO A 187 -9.17 -16.92 -7.79
N LYS A 188 -10.04 -15.97 -7.44
CA LYS A 188 -10.97 -15.31 -8.35
C LYS A 188 -10.24 -14.51 -9.40
N TYR A 189 -9.43 -13.54 -8.98
CA TYR A 189 -8.74 -12.64 -9.89
C TYR A 189 -7.89 -13.42 -10.91
N TYR A 190 -7.10 -14.38 -10.44
CA TYR A 190 -6.24 -15.16 -11.33
C TYR A 190 -7.05 -16.03 -12.29
N THR A 191 -8.17 -16.60 -11.83
CA THR A 191 -9.11 -17.34 -12.68
C THR A 191 -9.75 -16.43 -13.73
N GLU A 192 -10.22 -15.26 -13.33
CA GLU A 192 -10.87 -14.29 -14.21
C GLU A 192 -9.93 -13.74 -15.28
N VAL A 193 -8.64 -13.53 -14.96
CA VAL A 193 -7.63 -13.15 -15.96
C VAL A 193 -7.41 -14.28 -16.98
N LEU A 194 -7.35 -15.54 -16.53
CA LEU A 194 -7.22 -16.69 -17.44
C LEU A 194 -8.44 -16.85 -18.36
N LEU A 195 -9.63 -16.56 -17.84
CA LEU A 195 -10.90 -16.64 -18.58
C LEU A 195 -11.18 -15.40 -19.43
N GLY A 196 -10.45 -14.29 -19.21
CA GLY A 196 -10.73 -13.01 -19.85
C GLY A 196 -12.01 -12.35 -19.35
N SER A 197 -12.50 -12.74 -18.17
CA SER A 197 -13.76 -12.27 -17.59
C SER A 197 -13.59 -11.23 -16.48
N ALA A 198 -12.35 -10.90 -16.11
CA ALA A 198 -12.11 -9.92 -15.04
C ALA A 198 -12.67 -8.54 -15.44
N PRO A 199 -13.29 -7.79 -14.51
CA PRO A 199 -13.85 -6.46 -14.79
C PRO A 199 -12.85 -5.51 -15.47
N ALA A 200 -11.57 -5.68 -15.15
CA ALA A 200 -10.47 -5.13 -15.92
C ALA A 200 -9.23 -6.02 -15.81
N ILE A 201 -8.49 -6.11 -16.90
CA ILE A 201 -7.27 -6.90 -17.01
C ILE A 201 -6.17 -5.98 -17.51
N LEU A 202 -5.07 -5.87 -16.77
CA LEU A 202 -3.93 -5.12 -17.28
C LEU A 202 -3.17 -5.95 -18.32
N PRO A 203 -2.59 -5.31 -19.35
CA PRO A 203 -1.77 -6.04 -20.32
C PRO A 203 -0.61 -6.80 -19.67
N SER A 204 0.02 -6.28 -18.61
CA SER A 204 1.08 -6.93 -17.82
C SER A 204 0.63 -8.24 -17.19
N ASP A 205 -0.56 -8.24 -16.63
CA ASP A 205 -1.14 -9.40 -15.93
C ASP A 205 -1.42 -10.50 -16.95
N LYS A 206 -1.99 -10.11 -18.10
CA LYS A 206 -2.16 -11.01 -19.24
C LYS A 206 -0.82 -11.53 -19.78
N HIS A 207 0.22 -10.68 -19.85
CA HIS A 207 1.55 -11.13 -20.25
C HIS A 207 2.08 -12.19 -19.29
N LEU A 208 1.99 -11.99 -17.98
CA LEU A 208 2.42 -12.97 -16.98
C LEU A 208 1.57 -14.26 -17.01
N ALA A 209 0.26 -14.14 -17.15
CA ALA A 209 -0.64 -15.30 -17.18
C ALA A 209 -0.34 -16.24 -18.36
N LEU A 210 0.13 -15.68 -19.48
CA LEU A 210 0.41 -16.40 -20.72
C LEU A 210 1.89 -16.75 -20.93
N ASP A 211 2.82 -16.13 -20.18
CA ASP A 211 4.25 -16.38 -20.36
C ASP A 211 4.66 -17.77 -19.83
N PRO A 212 5.46 -18.56 -20.56
CA PRO A 212 5.87 -19.90 -20.14
C PRO A 212 6.59 -19.97 -18.79
N ALA A 213 7.25 -18.89 -18.36
CA ALA A 213 7.96 -18.84 -17.09
C ALA A 213 7.03 -18.63 -15.88
N THR A 214 5.83 -18.09 -16.09
CA THR A 214 4.91 -17.69 -15.00
C THR A 214 3.53 -18.33 -15.10
N THR A 215 3.14 -18.88 -16.25
CA THR A 215 1.79 -19.45 -16.47
C THR A 215 1.44 -20.57 -15.48
N ASN A 216 2.40 -21.46 -15.15
CA ASN A 216 2.16 -22.53 -14.18
C ASN A 216 1.95 -22.01 -12.75
N ILE A 217 2.61 -20.89 -12.41
CA ILE A 217 2.48 -20.19 -11.13
C ILE A 217 1.10 -19.50 -11.08
N TRP A 218 0.73 -18.80 -12.15
CA TRP A 218 -0.57 -18.17 -12.29
C TRP A 218 -1.73 -19.17 -12.13
N GLN A 219 -1.64 -20.31 -12.82
CA GLN A 219 -2.61 -21.41 -12.69
C GLN A 219 -2.61 -22.05 -11.31
N LEU A 220 -1.50 -22.01 -10.57
CA LEU A 220 -1.44 -22.50 -9.19
C LEU A 220 -2.21 -21.59 -8.25
N TYR A 221 -2.04 -20.27 -8.37
CA TYR A 221 -2.75 -19.31 -7.53
C TYR A 221 -4.25 -19.26 -7.86
N ALA A 222 -4.62 -19.40 -9.15
CA ALA A 222 -6.02 -19.56 -9.56
C ALA A 222 -6.77 -20.72 -8.89
N ARG A 223 -6.06 -21.78 -8.48
CA ARG A 223 -6.67 -22.99 -7.88
C ARG A 223 -6.40 -23.15 -6.38
N SER A 224 -5.57 -22.31 -5.78
CA SER A 224 -5.10 -22.51 -4.42
C SER A 224 -4.80 -21.19 -3.72
N GLN A 225 -5.75 -20.73 -2.92
CA GLN A 225 -5.56 -19.63 -1.97
C GLN A 225 -4.33 -19.88 -1.09
N TYR A 226 -4.17 -21.10 -0.54
CA TYR A 226 -3.02 -21.42 0.31
C TYR A 226 -1.67 -21.22 -0.40
N ALA A 227 -1.54 -21.67 -1.65
CA ALA A 227 -0.30 -21.49 -2.40
C ALA A 227 -0.01 -20.02 -2.69
N TRP A 228 -1.06 -19.25 -2.99
CA TRP A 228 -0.95 -17.81 -3.17
C TRP A 228 -0.58 -17.11 -1.86
N ASP A 229 -1.27 -17.39 -0.75
CA ASP A 229 -0.99 -16.81 0.59
C ASP A 229 0.48 -16.97 0.97
N GLN A 230 1.03 -18.17 0.82
CA GLN A 230 2.44 -18.43 1.15
C GLN A 230 3.39 -17.59 0.30
N ALA A 231 3.13 -17.48 -1.00
CA ALA A 231 3.97 -16.69 -1.89
C ALA A 231 3.81 -15.19 -1.66
N TYR A 232 2.58 -14.73 -1.44
CA TYR A 232 2.28 -13.33 -1.19
C TYR A 232 2.86 -12.85 0.14
N ILE A 233 2.72 -13.61 1.23
CA ILE A 233 3.34 -13.28 2.52
C ILE A 233 4.86 -13.17 2.36
N ASN A 234 5.49 -14.11 1.64
CA ASN A 234 6.94 -14.08 1.40
C ASN A 234 7.36 -12.88 0.54
N GLY A 235 6.61 -12.58 -0.52
CA GLY A 235 6.84 -11.42 -1.39
C GLY A 235 6.67 -10.10 -0.64
N MET A 236 5.58 -9.97 0.12
CA MET A 236 5.31 -8.79 0.94
C MET A 236 6.37 -8.61 2.03
N LEU A 237 6.80 -9.67 2.73
CA LEU A 237 7.90 -9.58 3.70
C LEU A 237 9.20 -9.06 3.07
N LYS A 238 9.58 -9.56 1.90
CA LYS A 238 10.75 -9.05 1.15
C LYS A 238 10.59 -7.57 0.79
N LEU A 239 9.38 -7.19 0.37
CA LEU A 239 9.06 -5.82 -0.03
C LEU A 239 9.12 -4.85 1.17
N ILE A 240 8.38 -5.12 2.24
CA ILE A 240 8.23 -4.23 3.40
C ILE A 240 9.50 -4.09 4.25
N LEU A 241 10.46 -5.01 4.09
CA LEU A 241 11.77 -4.97 4.76
C LEU A 241 12.87 -4.36 3.87
N LYS A 242 12.57 -4.06 2.61
CA LYS A 242 13.56 -3.58 1.65
C LYS A 242 14.18 -2.25 2.10
N GLY A 243 15.50 -2.14 1.97
CA GLY A 243 16.27 -0.95 2.35
C GLY A 243 16.53 -0.79 3.86
N ASN A 244 16.02 -1.71 4.68
CA ASN A 244 16.12 -1.65 6.14
C ASN A 244 16.99 -2.77 6.70
N LYS A 245 17.58 -2.53 7.88
CA LYS A 245 18.35 -3.53 8.59
C LYS A 245 17.42 -4.29 9.53
N VAL A 246 16.93 -5.43 9.08
CA VAL A 246 15.90 -6.22 9.78
C VAL A 246 16.24 -6.51 11.25
N HIS A 247 17.52 -6.76 11.57
CA HIS A 247 17.96 -7.05 12.95
C HIS A 247 17.92 -5.83 13.89
N GLU A 248 17.77 -4.61 13.36
CA GLU A 248 17.60 -3.38 14.13
C GLU A 248 16.11 -2.98 14.26
N MET A 249 15.20 -3.71 13.60
CA MET A 249 13.76 -3.44 13.63
C MET A 249 13.07 -4.18 14.78
N LEU A 250 11.99 -3.60 15.28
CA LEU A 250 11.14 -4.19 16.31
C LEU A 250 9.98 -4.94 15.66
N ASP A 251 9.75 -6.18 16.07
CA ASP A 251 8.55 -6.93 15.68
C ASP A 251 7.35 -6.44 16.50
N CYS A 252 6.45 -5.73 15.84
CA CYS A 252 5.23 -5.19 16.42
C CYS A 252 3.98 -5.86 15.84
N SER A 253 4.11 -7.09 15.35
CA SER A 253 3.03 -7.86 14.71
C SER A 253 1.80 -8.07 15.61
N HIS A 254 1.97 -8.02 16.95
CA HIS A 254 0.87 -8.06 17.90
C HIS A 254 -0.12 -6.90 17.73
N LEU A 255 0.32 -5.71 17.31
CA LEU A 255 -0.57 -4.56 17.09
C LEU A 255 -1.61 -4.83 16.00
N VAL A 256 -1.22 -5.59 14.97
CA VAL A 256 -2.14 -6.04 13.93
C VAL A 256 -3.15 -7.02 14.52
N HIS A 257 -2.70 -8.01 15.31
CA HIS A 257 -3.61 -8.95 15.98
C HIS A 257 -4.58 -8.26 16.94
N GLU A 258 -4.13 -7.29 17.72
CA GLU A 258 -4.97 -6.57 18.70
C GLU A 258 -6.01 -5.67 18.03
N THR A 259 -5.78 -5.25 16.78
CA THR A 259 -6.71 -4.41 16.02
C THR A 259 -7.96 -5.17 15.57
N PHE A 260 -7.84 -6.49 15.35
CA PHE A 260 -8.93 -7.35 14.94
C PHE A 260 -9.21 -8.28 16.10
N GLU A 261 -10.30 -8.04 16.86
CA GLU A 261 -10.76 -8.97 17.89
C GLU A 261 -10.65 -10.41 17.39
N TYR A 262 -10.20 -11.33 18.26
CA TYR A 262 -9.85 -12.71 17.94
C TYR A 262 -10.95 -13.38 17.11
N ASP A 263 -10.86 -13.24 15.79
CA ASP A 263 -11.86 -13.74 14.87
C ASP A 263 -11.54 -15.21 14.62
N ASP A 264 -12.27 -16.06 15.33
CA ASP A 264 -12.26 -17.52 15.21
C ASP A 264 -12.51 -18.00 13.77
N GLN A 265 -12.97 -17.13 12.85
CA GLN A 265 -13.30 -17.50 11.48
C GLN A 265 -12.10 -17.62 10.54
N TYR A 266 -10.96 -16.97 10.84
CA TYR A 266 -9.80 -16.92 9.92
C TYR A 266 -8.50 -17.49 10.51
N SER A 267 -8.56 -18.13 11.67
CA SER A 267 -7.38 -18.60 12.42
C SER A 267 -7.05 -20.09 12.22
N GLY A 268 -7.71 -20.80 11.30
CA GLY A 268 -7.45 -22.20 11.01
C GLY A 268 -6.79 -22.44 9.65
N PRO A 269 -5.90 -23.42 9.49
CA PRO A 269 -5.36 -23.81 8.16
C PRO A 269 -6.42 -24.32 7.16
N ASN A 270 -7.69 -24.45 7.60
CA ASN A 270 -8.84 -24.95 6.84
C ASN A 270 -10.01 -23.95 6.72
N SER A 271 -9.85 -22.67 7.07
CA SER A 271 -10.94 -21.67 6.92
C SER A 271 -11.26 -21.31 5.46
N TYR A 272 -10.47 -21.81 4.50
CA TYR A 272 -10.56 -21.52 3.06
C TYR A 272 -11.67 -22.26 2.29
N HIS A 273 -12.62 -22.90 2.98
CA HIS A 273 -13.72 -23.65 2.36
C HIS A 273 -15.09 -23.22 2.89
N ASN A 274 -15.45 -21.94 2.68
CA ASN A 274 -16.85 -21.52 2.73
C ASN A 274 -17.35 -21.10 1.33
N PRO A 275 -17.97 -22.00 0.56
CA PRO A 275 -18.54 -21.69 -0.75
C PRO A 275 -19.62 -20.60 -0.74
N GLN A 276 -20.27 -20.35 0.40
CA GLN A 276 -21.33 -19.32 0.52
C GLN A 276 -20.79 -17.90 0.69
N ALA A 277 -19.50 -17.76 1.05
CA ALA A 277 -18.85 -16.46 1.07
C ALA A 277 -18.55 -15.94 -0.36
N TRP A 278 -18.42 -16.84 -1.33
CA TRP A 278 -18.20 -16.52 -2.74
C TRP A 278 -19.39 -15.82 -3.41
N GLU A 279 -20.63 -16.26 -3.12
CA GLU A 279 -21.86 -15.67 -3.67
C GLU A 279 -22.22 -14.31 -3.05
N LYS A 280 -21.70 -13.97 -1.86
CA LYS A 280 -22.05 -12.72 -1.16
C LYS A 280 -21.14 -11.53 -1.48
N CYS A 281 -20.03 -11.75 -2.20
CA CYS A 281 -19.16 -10.68 -2.69
C CYS A 281 -19.64 -10.08 -4.02
N GLU A 282 -20.81 -10.47 -4.54
CA GLU A 282 -21.27 -10.12 -5.90
C GLU A 282 -21.76 -8.68 -6.10
N GLU A 283 -21.88 -7.82 -5.08
CA GLU A 283 -22.43 -6.46 -5.30
C GLU A 283 -21.54 -5.27 -4.90
N ALA A 284 -20.39 -5.48 -4.23
CA ALA A 284 -19.51 -4.37 -3.81
C ALA A 284 -18.18 -4.26 -4.59
N ALA A 285 -17.69 -5.34 -5.21
CA ALA A 285 -16.34 -5.38 -5.79
C ALA A 285 -16.24 -4.94 -7.27
N VAL A 286 -17.35 -4.77 -7.98
CA VAL A 286 -17.37 -4.66 -9.46
C VAL A 286 -16.78 -3.33 -9.99
N VAL A 287 -16.51 -2.33 -9.15
CA VAL A 287 -16.03 -1.01 -9.59
C VAL A 287 -14.60 -0.67 -9.08
N ALA A 288 -14.05 -1.39 -8.11
CA ALA A 288 -12.87 -0.93 -7.38
C ALA A 288 -11.51 -1.46 -7.89
N VAL A 289 -11.48 -2.52 -8.71
CA VAL A 289 -10.27 -3.37 -8.72
C VAL A 289 -9.51 -3.51 -10.05
N ALA A 290 -9.82 -2.62 -10.99
CA ALA A 290 -9.06 -2.49 -12.24
C ALA A 290 -7.65 -1.87 -12.13
N GLY A 291 -7.18 -1.58 -10.92
CA GLY A 291 -6.33 -0.42 -10.69
C GLY A 291 -5.09 -0.66 -9.85
N LEU A 292 -4.53 -1.87 -9.80
CA LEU A 292 -3.38 -2.15 -8.93
C LEU A 292 -2.02 -1.73 -9.49
N LEU A 293 -1.96 -1.26 -10.74
CA LEU A 293 -0.73 -0.69 -11.29
C LEU A 293 -0.85 0.68 -12.01
N TYR A 294 -2.02 1.31 -12.26
CA TYR A 294 -2.06 2.63 -12.96
C TYR A 294 -3.03 3.68 -12.44
N GLY A 295 -2.55 4.93 -12.49
CA GLY A 295 -3.34 6.15 -12.57
C GLY A 295 -3.94 6.28 -13.96
N ARG A 296 -5.21 5.88 -14.09
CA ARG A 296 -6.08 6.42 -15.12
C ARG A 296 -6.77 7.67 -14.57
N GLN A 297 -6.85 8.70 -15.43
CA GLN A 297 -7.81 9.79 -15.30
C GLN A 297 -9.25 9.26 -15.30
#